data_AF-A0A1M3D3Q3-F1
#
_entry.id   AF-A0A1M3D3Q3-F1
#
_cell.length_a   1.000
_cell.length_b   1.000
_cell.length_c   1.000
_cell.angle_alpha   90.00
_cell.angle_beta   90.00
_cell.angle_gamma   90.00
#
_symmetry.space_group_name_H-M   'P 1'
#
loop_
_entity.id
_entity.type
_entity.pdbx_description
1 polymer ?
#
loop_
_entity_poly.entity_id
_entity_poly.type
_entity_poly.pdbx_seq_one_letter_code
_entity_poly.pdbx_strand_id
1 'polypeptide(L)'
;MQNTNDIEFAAKCIQEGKLVAFPTETVYGLGANALNPLAVAKIFELKERPTFDPLIVHISTIDQLETIAANIDERVYKIAENFWPGPLTMVLPKSSIVPDIVTSGLPTVGVRMPENEMALELITKSNCPIAAPSANKFGRISPTTAAHVRKQLPDVDYVLDGGKTTVGIESTIIRLTSKGFQILRNGIITKEELEKVVPFDDTTEIEELSAPGMLKSHYSPRKMLLISDSDLSQINKSKAGLISFSGVLEGGFSKVIRVSQTNDLKDYAVNMFEAMHSFEDDSQIELIIAEAVPLDGIGIAIMDRLRKAEYDWKKAKKPRIFNMPFAEVYPLYIQKAEKKGRTKEEVDQIIFWLTGYNDEKLQIILDSKSDFEKFFCNAPQFNSNAHKITGVICGYRVEEIQDALMQKIRYLDKLIDELAKGKAMDKILRK
;
A
#
# COMPACT_ATOMS: atom_id res chain seq x y z
N MET A 1 16.64 29.50 17.31
CA MET A 1 16.21 29.16 18.68
C MET A 1 14.85 28.51 18.55
N GLN A 2 14.79 27.18 18.70
CA GLN A 2 13.52 26.46 18.75
C GLN A 2 12.77 26.92 20.01
N ASN A 3 11.47 27.18 19.86
CA ASN A 3 10.68 27.79 20.91
C ASN A 3 10.27 26.68 21.91
N THR A 4 11.04 26.48 22.99
CA THR A 4 10.76 25.47 24.04
C THR A 4 9.31 25.55 24.54
N ASN A 5 8.71 26.75 24.51
CA ASN A 5 7.30 26.99 24.82
C ASN A 5 6.32 26.19 23.93
N ASP A 6 6.64 26.01 22.65
CA ASP A 6 5.77 25.28 21.70
C ASP A 6 5.76 23.78 22.02
N ILE A 7 6.91 23.23 22.43
CA ILE A 7 7.03 21.81 22.81
C ILE A 7 6.31 21.57 24.15
N GLU A 8 6.43 22.48 25.11
CA GLU A 8 5.71 22.40 26.38
C GLU A 8 4.19 22.46 26.19
N PHE A 9 3.72 23.35 25.32
CA PHE A 9 2.31 23.43 24.96
C PHE A 9 1.84 22.14 24.27
N ALA A 10 2.60 21.64 23.30
CA ALA A 10 2.32 20.36 22.63
C ALA A 10 2.26 19.18 23.61
N ALA A 11 3.20 19.11 24.56
CA ALA A 11 3.21 18.08 25.59
C ALA A 11 1.96 18.13 26.48
N LYS A 12 1.52 19.34 26.85
CA LYS A 12 0.27 19.54 27.57
C LYS A 12 -0.94 19.09 26.76
N CYS A 13 -0.98 19.36 25.45
CA CYS A 13 -2.02 18.84 24.57
C CYS A 13 -2.09 17.30 24.60
N ILE A 14 -0.94 16.61 24.50
CA ILE A 14 -0.88 15.15 24.59
C ILE A 14 -1.43 14.65 25.94
N GLN A 15 -1.04 15.29 27.05
CA GLN A 15 -1.52 14.96 28.40
C GLN A 15 -3.04 15.16 28.56
N GLU A 16 -3.60 16.18 27.91
CA GLU A 16 -5.05 16.45 27.86
C GLU A 16 -5.82 15.52 26.89
N GLY A 17 -5.14 14.55 26.26
CA GLY A 17 -5.75 13.62 25.32
C GLY A 17 -6.13 14.26 23.98
N LYS A 18 -5.43 15.33 23.59
CA LYS A 18 -5.51 15.97 22.26
C LYS A 18 -4.48 15.37 21.30
N LEU A 19 -4.64 15.67 20.01
CA LEU A 19 -3.77 15.21 18.95
C LEU A 19 -2.71 16.26 18.61
N VAL A 20 -1.45 15.85 18.55
CA VAL A 20 -0.36 16.70 18.12
C VAL A 20 0.29 16.10 16.90
N ALA A 21 0.35 16.85 15.80
CA ALA A 21 1.24 16.51 14.71
C ALA A 21 2.66 17.03 15.01
N PHE A 22 3.67 16.18 14.89
CA PHE A 22 5.06 16.52 15.22
C PHE A 22 6.04 15.95 14.19
N PRO A 23 7.20 16.60 13.99
CA PRO A 23 8.21 16.14 13.05
C PRO A 23 8.94 14.91 13.59
N THR A 24 9.43 14.07 12.68
CA THR A 24 10.49 13.08 12.96
C THR A 24 11.56 13.22 11.88
N GLU A 25 12.65 12.45 11.94
CA GLU A 25 13.58 12.31 10.81
C GLU A 25 12.88 11.71 9.58
N THR A 26 11.91 10.82 9.77
CA THR A 26 11.19 10.12 8.67
C THR A 26 10.11 10.96 8.01
N VAL A 27 8.94 11.05 8.64
CA VAL A 27 7.76 11.80 8.20
C VAL A 27 7.12 12.42 9.45
N TYR A 28 6.25 13.42 9.28
CA TYR A 28 5.48 13.93 10.41
C TYR A 28 4.52 12.86 10.95
N GLY A 29 4.46 12.71 12.27
CA GLY A 29 3.57 11.79 12.96
C GLY A 29 2.37 12.50 13.57
N LEU A 30 1.19 11.85 13.61
CA LEU A 30 0.01 12.34 14.33
C LEU A 30 -0.09 11.63 15.69
N GLY A 31 0.41 12.28 16.73
CA GLY A 31 0.58 11.73 18.06
C GLY A 31 -0.63 11.88 18.97
N ALA A 32 -0.86 10.84 19.78
CA ALA A 32 -1.67 10.86 20.99
C ALA A 32 -0.97 10.06 22.10
N ASN A 33 -1.35 10.27 23.35
CA ASN A 33 -0.90 9.44 24.46
C ASN A 33 -1.27 7.96 24.19
N ALA A 34 -0.26 7.09 24.03
CA ALA A 34 -0.45 5.68 23.67
C ALA A 34 -1.24 4.89 24.73
N LEU A 35 -1.24 5.36 25.98
CA LEU A 35 -1.92 4.69 27.10
C LEU A 35 -3.36 5.18 27.30
N ASN A 36 -3.80 6.18 26.53
CA ASN A 36 -5.16 6.71 26.57
C ASN A 36 -5.95 6.23 25.35
N PRO A 37 -6.82 5.22 25.47
CA PRO A 37 -7.56 4.66 24.33
C PRO A 37 -8.48 5.68 23.64
N LEU A 38 -9.04 6.66 24.38
CA LEU A 38 -9.89 7.69 23.80
C LEU A 38 -9.08 8.68 22.96
N ALA A 39 -7.87 9.02 23.39
CA ALA A 39 -6.98 9.88 22.61
C ALA A 39 -6.51 9.16 21.33
N VAL A 40 -6.19 7.86 21.44
CA VAL A 40 -5.82 7.03 20.28
C VAL A 40 -7.00 6.88 19.30
N ALA A 41 -8.24 6.75 19.77
CA ALA A 41 -9.41 6.69 18.90
C ALA A 41 -9.54 7.91 17.98
N LYS A 42 -9.21 9.11 18.49
CA LYS A 42 -9.20 10.34 17.70
C LYS A 42 -8.21 10.29 16.53
N ILE A 43 -7.09 9.58 16.65
CA ILE A 43 -6.14 9.37 15.54
C ILE A 43 -6.85 8.65 14.38
N PHE A 44 -7.57 7.57 14.68
CA PHE A 44 -8.27 6.77 13.67
C PHE A 44 -9.39 7.58 13.02
N GLU A 45 -10.17 8.30 13.82
CA GLU A 45 -11.24 9.19 13.36
C GLU A 45 -10.71 10.28 12.43
N LEU A 46 -9.76 11.10 12.90
CA LEU A 46 -9.26 12.25 12.14
C LEU A 46 -8.60 11.81 10.82
N LYS A 47 -7.90 10.67 10.83
CA LYS A 47 -7.24 10.13 9.62
C LYS A 47 -8.18 9.36 8.70
N GLU A 48 -9.39 9.02 9.14
CA GLU A 48 -10.26 8.03 8.47
C GLU A 48 -9.51 6.70 8.25
N ARG A 49 -8.75 6.29 9.27
CA ARG A 49 -7.90 5.09 9.23
C ARG A 49 -8.72 3.86 9.65
N PRO A 50 -8.61 2.72 8.95
CA PRO A 50 -9.21 1.47 9.38
C PRO A 50 -8.62 0.98 10.71
N THR A 51 -9.47 0.49 11.60
CA THR A 51 -9.09 0.02 12.95
C THR A 51 -8.27 -1.26 12.98
N PHE A 52 -8.11 -1.94 11.84
CA PHE A 52 -7.26 -3.13 11.72
C PHE A 52 -5.79 -2.79 11.47
N ASP A 53 -5.45 -1.53 11.14
CA ASP A 53 -4.08 -1.13 10.81
C ASP A 53 -3.39 -0.50 12.04
N PRO A 54 -2.48 -1.23 12.72
CA PRO A 54 -1.96 -0.85 14.04
C PRO A 54 -1.15 0.46 14.01
N LEU A 55 -0.78 0.98 15.18
CA LEU A 55 0.03 2.19 15.32
C LEU A 55 1.43 1.85 15.84
N ILE A 56 2.38 2.75 15.56
CA ILE A 56 3.73 2.69 16.14
C ILE A 56 3.76 3.57 17.39
N VAL A 57 4.23 3.01 18.49
CA VAL A 57 4.46 3.71 19.74
C VAL A 57 5.87 4.28 19.76
N HIS A 58 5.97 5.58 20.00
CA HIS A 58 7.22 6.31 20.07
C HIS A 58 7.64 6.52 21.52
N ILE A 59 8.91 6.25 21.80
CA ILE A 59 9.56 6.40 23.11
C ILE A 59 10.73 7.38 23.01
N SER A 60 11.12 7.98 24.12
CA SER A 60 12.29 8.88 24.21
C SER A 60 13.48 8.32 24.98
N THR A 61 13.29 7.23 25.73
CA THR A 61 14.36 6.52 26.43
C THR A 61 14.15 5.01 26.31
N ILE A 62 15.24 4.25 26.42
CA ILE A 62 15.16 2.79 26.37
C ILE A 62 14.34 2.22 27.52
N ASP A 63 14.36 2.86 28.70
CA ASP A 63 13.59 2.43 29.88
C ASP A 63 12.07 2.41 29.64
N GLN A 64 11.56 3.28 28.76
CA GLN A 64 10.14 3.27 28.39
C GLN A 64 9.73 2.00 27.61
N LEU A 65 10.68 1.30 26.98
CA LEU A 65 10.43 0.07 26.25
C LEU A 65 9.81 -1.00 27.15
N GLU A 66 10.33 -1.17 28.36
CA GLU A 66 9.87 -2.16 29.34
C GLU A 66 8.46 -1.85 29.88
N THR A 67 8.01 -0.60 29.72
CA THR A 67 6.64 -0.23 30.07
C THR A 67 5.63 -0.75 29.04
N ILE A 68 5.97 -0.71 27.75
CA ILE A 68 5.04 -0.98 26.64
C ILE A 68 5.22 -2.36 25.98
N ALA A 69 6.35 -3.01 26.18
CA ALA A 69 6.64 -4.34 25.66
C ALA A 69 6.85 -5.35 26.79
N ALA A 70 6.60 -6.62 26.51
CA ALA A 70 6.78 -7.74 27.43
C ALA A 70 7.70 -8.80 26.82
N ASN A 71 8.35 -9.62 27.66
CA ASN A 71 9.22 -10.73 27.22
C ASN A 71 10.24 -10.30 26.15
N ILE A 72 10.93 -9.18 26.41
CA ILE A 72 11.84 -8.55 25.45
C ILE A 72 13.08 -9.44 25.27
N ASP A 73 13.36 -9.80 24.03
CA ASP A 73 14.57 -10.56 23.65
C ASP A 73 15.82 -9.68 23.78
N GLU A 74 16.93 -10.21 24.31
CA GLU A 74 18.18 -9.46 24.48
C GLU A 74 18.70 -8.84 23.17
N ARG A 75 18.42 -9.47 22.02
CA ARG A 75 18.77 -8.95 20.69
C ARG A 75 18.09 -7.61 20.39
N VAL A 76 16.96 -7.30 21.01
CA VAL A 76 16.27 -6.02 20.88
C VAL A 76 17.16 -4.88 21.37
N TYR A 77 17.82 -5.04 22.51
CA TYR A 77 18.73 -4.03 23.05
C TYR A 77 19.97 -3.87 22.17
N LYS A 78 20.54 -4.97 21.67
CA LYS A 78 21.66 -4.93 20.72
C LYS A 78 21.30 -4.17 19.43
N ILE A 79 20.10 -4.38 18.89
CA ILE A 79 19.61 -3.64 17.72
C ILE A 79 19.39 -2.18 18.09
N ALA A 80 18.75 -1.89 19.22
CA ALA A 80 18.49 -0.53 19.70
C ALA A 80 19.79 0.28 19.85
N GLU A 81 20.85 -0.30 20.42
CA GLU A 81 22.15 0.37 20.56
C GLU A 81 22.77 0.83 19.22
N ASN A 82 22.44 0.15 18.11
CA ASN A 82 22.99 0.46 16.80
C ASN A 82 22.08 1.35 15.94
N PHE A 83 20.77 1.33 16.18
CA PHE A 83 19.78 1.93 15.29
C PHE A 83 18.78 2.88 15.99
N TRP A 84 18.83 3.00 17.32
CA TRP A 84 18.02 3.94 18.10
C TRP A 84 18.89 4.98 18.83
N PRO A 85 18.47 6.27 18.85
CA PRO A 85 17.39 6.87 18.07
C PRO A 85 17.57 6.69 16.56
N GLY A 86 16.50 6.42 15.81
CA GLY A 86 16.60 6.24 14.36
C GLY A 86 15.36 5.68 13.67
N PRO A 87 15.45 5.54 12.32
CA PRO A 87 14.35 5.15 11.45
C PRO A 87 14.11 3.64 11.43
N LEU A 88 14.23 2.98 12.59
CA LEU A 88 13.94 1.56 12.78
C LEU A 88 12.76 1.38 13.75
N THR A 89 11.84 0.50 13.40
CA THR A 89 10.72 0.08 14.24
C THR A 89 10.82 -1.42 14.49
N MET A 90 10.68 -1.82 15.75
CA MET A 90 10.67 -3.22 16.16
C MET A 90 9.27 -3.63 16.61
N VAL A 91 8.76 -4.73 16.06
CA VAL A 91 7.51 -5.35 16.52
C VAL A 91 7.82 -6.33 17.64
N LEU A 92 7.29 -6.05 18.82
CA LEU A 92 7.58 -6.75 20.07
C LEU A 92 6.29 -7.25 20.73
N PRO A 93 6.32 -8.29 21.59
CA PRO A 93 5.16 -8.65 22.38
C PRO A 93 4.71 -7.45 23.24
N LYS A 94 3.40 -7.15 23.23
CA LYS A 94 2.88 -5.98 23.96
C LYS A 94 2.71 -6.30 25.45
N SER A 95 2.96 -5.32 26.30
CA SER A 95 2.54 -5.38 27.70
C SER A 95 1.03 -5.11 27.83
N SER A 96 0.45 -5.45 28.99
CA SER A 96 -0.99 -5.28 29.23
C SER A 96 -1.45 -3.83 29.36
N ILE A 97 -0.53 -2.88 29.62
CA ILE A 97 -0.84 -1.45 29.71
C ILE A 97 -1.11 -0.82 28.33
N VAL A 98 -0.65 -1.45 27.24
CA VAL A 98 -0.90 -0.96 25.88
C VAL A 98 -2.33 -1.32 25.45
N PRO A 99 -3.21 -0.32 25.24
CA PRO A 99 -4.60 -0.57 24.85
C PRO A 99 -4.69 -1.24 23.47
N ASP A 100 -5.67 -2.13 23.30
CA ASP A 100 -5.83 -2.90 22.05
C ASP A 100 -6.06 -2.03 20.81
N ILE A 101 -6.61 -0.83 20.97
CA ILE A 101 -6.79 0.12 19.87
C ILE A 101 -5.45 0.58 19.25
N VAL A 102 -4.36 0.54 20.03
CA VAL A 102 -3.01 0.84 19.51
C VAL A 102 -2.50 -0.28 18.61
N THR A 103 -2.79 -1.53 18.99
CA THR A 103 -2.26 -2.73 18.31
C THR A 103 -3.27 -3.39 17.38
N SER A 104 -4.45 -2.79 17.19
CA SER A 104 -5.56 -3.40 16.46
C SER A 104 -5.97 -4.77 17.02
N GLY A 105 -5.84 -4.97 18.33
CA GLY A 105 -6.10 -6.23 19.02
C GLY A 105 -4.99 -7.28 18.87
N LEU A 106 -3.87 -6.98 18.20
CA LEU A 106 -2.74 -7.89 18.07
C LEU A 106 -2.00 -8.05 19.41
N PRO A 107 -1.36 -9.21 19.65
CA PRO A 107 -0.54 -9.44 20.85
C PRO A 107 0.80 -8.71 20.81
N THR A 108 1.08 -7.95 19.75
CA THR A 108 2.36 -7.25 19.52
C THR A 108 2.17 -5.75 19.34
N VAL A 109 3.17 -4.97 19.72
CA VAL A 109 3.25 -3.52 19.55
C VAL A 109 4.47 -3.15 18.70
N GLY A 110 4.31 -2.23 17.76
CA GLY A 110 5.44 -1.62 17.05
C GLY A 110 6.03 -0.48 17.87
N VAL A 111 7.33 -0.53 18.16
CA VAL A 111 8.03 0.49 18.97
C VAL A 111 9.13 1.15 18.16
N ARG A 112 9.35 2.45 18.39
CA ARG A 112 10.45 3.22 17.79
C ARG A 112 10.91 4.34 18.72
N MET A 113 12.22 4.60 18.73
CA MET A 113 12.80 5.82 19.30
C MET A 113 13.23 6.74 18.14
N PRO A 114 12.52 7.85 17.85
CA PRO A 114 12.80 8.67 16.67
C PRO A 114 14.09 9.49 16.83
N GLU A 115 14.90 9.59 15.78
CA GLU A 115 16.09 10.45 15.74
C GLU A 115 15.70 11.91 15.42
N ASN A 116 14.95 12.53 16.33
CA ASN A 116 14.55 13.92 16.20
C ASN A 116 14.44 14.55 17.58
N GLU A 117 15.26 15.57 17.85
CA GLU A 117 15.32 16.24 19.15
C GLU A 117 13.95 16.73 19.63
N MET A 118 13.17 17.33 18.72
CA MET A 118 11.85 17.86 19.03
C MET A 118 10.83 16.75 19.34
N ALA A 119 10.90 15.61 18.64
CA ALA A 119 10.08 14.43 18.95
C ALA A 119 10.45 13.82 20.31
N LEU A 120 11.75 13.66 20.59
CA LEU A 120 12.25 13.11 21.86
C LEU A 120 11.88 14.03 23.04
N GLU A 121 12.02 15.34 22.88
CA GLU A 121 11.64 16.32 23.90
C GLU A 121 10.13 16.34 24.12
N LEU A 122 9.32 16.26 23.05
CA LEU A 122 7.87 16.15 23.16
C LEU A 122 7.45 14.91 23.97
N ILE A 123 7.99 13.73 23.64
CA ILE A 123 7.67 12.48 24.36
C ILE A 123 8.09 12.58 25.83
N THR A 124 9.28 13.11 26.09
CA THR A 124 9.83 13.30 27.45
C THR A 124 8.95 14.25 28.26
N LYS A 125 8.62 15.44 27.74
CA LYS A 125 7.77 16.42 28.43
C LYS A 125 6.31 15.97 28.56
N SER A 126 5.83 15.14 27.64
CA SER A 126 4.48 14.55 27.73
C SER A 126 4.38 13.54 28.88
N ASN A 127 5.51 12.98 29.34
CA ASN A 127 5.59 11.94 30.37
C ASN A 127 4.73 10.70 30.04
N CYS A 128 4.65 10.36 28.75
CA CYS A 128 3.99 9.17 28.27
C CYS A 128 4.54 8.76 26.88
N PRO A 129 4.53 7.47 26.54
CA PRO A 129 4.79 7.03 25.17
C PRO A 129 3.70 7.57 24.21
N ILE A 130 4.08 7.91 22.98
CA ILE A 130 3.18 8.55 22.00
C ILE A 130 2.88 7.58 20.85
N ALA A 131 1.64 7.18 20.67
CA ALA A 131 1.21 6.42 19.50
C ALA A 131 1.06 7.39 18.32
N ALA A 132 1.76 7.14 17.20
CA ALA A 132 1.73 8.02 16.05
C ALA A 132 1.90 7.27 14.72
N PRO A 133 0.88 7.24 13.84
CA PRO A 133 1.08 6.99 12.42
C PRO A 133 1.51 8.28 11.71
N SER A 134 1.77 8.23 10.40
CA SER A 134 2.02 9.43 9.59
C SER A 134 0.86 10.44 9.66
N ALA A 135 1.15 11.76 9.62
CA ALA A 135 0.15 12.83 9.82
C ALA A 135 -0.62 13.24 8.56
N ASN A 136 -1.14 12.26 7.82
CA ASN A 136 -1.98 12.44 6.63
C ASN A 136 -3.31 11.69 6.74
N LYS A 137 -4.29 12.04 5.90
CA LYS A 137 -5.46 11.20 5.68
C LYS A 137 -5.02 9.82 5.18
N PHE A 138 -5.71 8.78 5.63
CA PHE A 138 -5.38 7.41 5.29
C PHE A 138 -5.33 7.20 3.77
N GLY A 139 -4.37 6.39 3.28
CA GLY A 139 -4.16 6.18 1.85
C GLY A 139 -3.39 7.29 1.11
N ARG A 140 -3.31 8.51 1.65
CA ARG A 140 -2.71 9.69 0.98
C ARG A 140 -1.19 9.79 1.15
N ILE A 141 -0.56 10.71 0.41
CA ILE A 141 0.88 10.99 0.48
C ILE A 141 1.28 11.38 1.91
N SER A 142 2.35 10.77 2.44
CA SER A 142 2.85 11.10 3.77
C SER A 142 3.41 12.53 3.85
N PRO A 143 3.29 13.22 4.99
CA PRO A 143 3.74 14.59 5.15
C PRO A 143 5.21 14.67 5.58
N THR A 144 6.02 15.41 4.83
CA THR A 144 7.43 15.72 5.16
C THR A 144 7.65 17.15 5.68
N THR A 145 6.59 17.94 5.80
CA THR A 145 6.61 19.31 6.34
C THR A 145 5.31 19.58 7.12
N ALA A 146 5.32 20.56 8.03
CA ALA A 146 4.11 20.98 8.73
C ALA A 146 3.03 21.53 7.78
N ALA A 147 3.42 22.15 6.66
CA ALA A 147 2.47 22.59 5.64
C ALA A 147 1.70 21.41 5.02
N HIS A 148 2.37 20.29 4.74
CA HIS A 148 1.71 19.06 4.27
C HIS A 148 0.70 18.52 5.29
N VAL A 149 1.01 18.62 6.59
CA VAL A 149 0.08 18.24 7.66
C VAL A 149 -1.15 19.13 7.65
N ARG A 150 -0.98 20.46 7.75
CA ARG A 150 -2.10 21.42 7.82
C ARG A 150 -3.04 21.31 6.60
N LYS A 151 -2.49 21.01 5.42
CA LYS A 151 -3.26 20.77 4.20
C LYS A 151 -4.15 19.52 4.28
N GLN A 152 -3.65 18.43 4.86
CA GLN A 152 -4.35 17.14 4.88
C GLN A 152 -5.21 16.93 6.13
N LEU A 153 -4.81 17.50 7.26
CA LEU A 153 -5.44 17.39 8.57
C LEU A 153 -5.66 18.80 9.15
N PRO A 154 -6.57 19.61 8.57
CA PRO A 154 -6.81 20.97 9.05
C PRO A 154 -7.38 21.03 10.48
N ASP A 155 -8.02 19.95 10.94
CA ASP A 155 -8.69 19.86 12.24
C ASP A 155 -7.83 19.23 13.35
N VAL A 156 -6.52 19.10 13.16
CA VAL A 156 -5.61 18.62 14.21
C VAL A 156 -5.47 19.67 15.33
N ASP A 157 -5.48 19.25 16.60
CA ASP A 157 -5.46 20.18 17.73
C ASP A 157 -4.20 21.06 17.77
N TYR A 158 -3.05 20.51 17.38
CA TYR A 158 -1.79 21.27 17.29
C TYR A 158 -0.83 20.69 16.25
N VAL A 159 -0.08 21.56 15.58
CA VAL A 159 1.02 21.19 14.67
C VAL A 159 2.30 21.84 15.14
N LEU A 160 3.21 21.00 15.64
CA LEU A 160 4.55 21.41 16.02
C LEU A 160 5.42 21.46 14.75
N ASP A 161 5.94 22.65 14.42
CA ASP A 161 6.65 22.89 13.16
C ASP A 161 8.17 22.78 13.35
N GLY A 162 8.74 21.67 12.90
CA GLY A 162 10.19 21.44 12.93
C GLY A 162 10.85 21.51 11.56
N GLY A 163 10.18 22.11 10.56
CA GLY A 163 10.71 22.19 9.20
C GLY A 163 10.59 20.88 8.42
N LYS A 164 11.51 20.66 7.47
CA LYS A 164 11.50 19.50 6.56
C LYS A 164 12.17 18.30 7.22
N THR A 165 11.58 17.11 7.02
CA THR A 165 12.15 15.83 7.46
C THR A 165 13.41 15.43 6.67
N THR A 166 14.32 14.69 7.29
CA THR A 166 15.66 14.41 6.75
C THR A 166 15.82 13.03 6.09
N VAL A 167 14.87 12.11 6.27
CA VAL A 167 14.83 10.76 5.66
C VAL A 167 13.69 10.65 4.64
N GLY A 168 12.54 11.29 4.87
CA GLY A 168 11.45 11.48 3.91
C GLY A 168 10.58 10.26 3.57
N ILE A 169 10.99 9.05 3.95
CA ILE A 169 10.14 7.84 3.95
C ILE A 169 10.01 7.26 5.36
N GLU A 170 8.98 6.46 5.61
CA GLU A 170 8.76 5.86 6.92
C GLU A 170 9.83 4.81 7.28
N SER A 171 9.95 4.54 8.58
CA SER A 171 10.92 3.61 9.17
C SER A 171 10.89 2.21 8.56
N THR A 172 12.05 1.54 8.59
CA THR A 172 12.12 0.08 8.40
C THR A 172 11.40 -0.58 9.58
N ILE A 173 10.57 -1.58 9.31
CA ILE A 173 9.88 -2.36 10.36
C ILE A 173 10.42 -3.79 10.33
N ILE A 174 10.86 -4.27 11.49
CA ILE A 174 11.32 -5.65 11.67
C ILE A 174 10.54 -6.37 12.76
N ARG A 175 10.56 -7.70 12.68
CA ARG A 175 10.26 -8.60 13.81
C ARG A 175 11.46 -9.49 14.10
N LEU A 176 11.54 -9.99 15.33
CA LEU A 176 12.49 -11.05 15.68
C LEU A 176 11.81 -12.43 15.62
N THR A 177 12.57 -13.41 15.18
CA THR A 177 12.21 -14.83 15.18
C THR A 177 13.27 -15.62 15.96
N SER A 178 13.08 -16.92 16.12
CA SER A 178 14.09 -17.79 16.71
C SER A 178 15.41 -17.85 15.91
N LYS A 179 15.36 -17.56 14.59
CA LYS A 179 16.53 -17.62 13.70
C LYS A 179 17.22 -16.28 13.50
N GLY A 180 16.53 -15.16 13.71
CA GLY A 180 17.07 -13.86 13.32
C GLY A 180 16.04 -12.74 13.33
N PHE A 181 16.21 -11.78 12.44
CA PHE A 181 15.21 -10.76 12.14
C PHE A 181 14.57 -11.00 10.77
N GLN A 182 13.33 -10.54 10.61
CA GLN A 182 12.64 -10.44 9.34
C GLN A 182 12.16 -9.01 9.11
N ILE A 183 12.16 -8.57 7.85
CA ILE A 183 11.67 -7.23 7.47
C ILE A 183 10.19 -7.32 7.11
N LEU A 184 9.36 -6.57 7.83
CA LEU A 184 7.93 -6.41 7.56
C LEU A 184 7.65 -5.22 6.64
N ARG A 185 8.50 -4.19 6.70
CA ARG A 185 8.46 -3.03 5.80
C ARG A 185 9.87 -2.49 5.56
N ASN A 186 10.24 -2.32 4.30
CA ASN A 186 11.51 -1.71 3.92
C ASN A 186 11.47 -0.18 4.14
N GLY A 187 12.53 0.34 4.74
CA GLY A 187 12.81 1.77 4.90
C GLY A 187 14.26 2.07 4.53
N ILE A 188 14.84 3.09 5.15
CA ILE A 188 16.23 3.50 4.84
C ILE A 188 17.29 2.58 5.48
N ILE A 189 16.96 1.94 6.61
CA ILE A 189 17.82 0.92 7.22
C ILE A 189 17.66 -0.37 6.42
N THR A 190 18.74 -0.81 5.79
CA THR A 190 18.69 -1.95 4.87
C THR A 190 18.88 -3.30 5.57
N LYS A 191 18.56 -4.39 4.86
CA LYS A 191 18.83 -5.75 5.32
C LYS A 191 20.31 -5.94 5.63
N GLU A 192 21.19 -5.47 4.76
CA GLU A 192 22.64 -5.62 4.86
C GLU A 192 23.22 -4.88 6.06
N GLU A 193 22.59 -3.78 6.50
CA GLU A 193 22.97 -3.07 7.72
C GLU A 193 22.54 -3.85 8.97
N LEU A 194 21.30 -4.35 9.01
CA LEU A 194 20.77 -5.14 10.13
C LEU A 194 21.49 -6.48 10.31
N GLU A 195 21.85 -7.16 9.20
CA GLU A 195 22.58 -8.43 9.20
C GLU A 195 23.95 -8.37 9.88
N LYS A 196 24.54 -7.18 9.99
CA LYS A 196 25.80 -6.98 10.73
C LYS A 196 25.62 -7.15 12.24
N VAL A 197 24.39 -7.00 12.75
CA VAL A 197 24.07 -7.01 14.18
C VAL A 197 23.39 -8.32 14.59
N VAL A 198 22.39 -8.74 13.82
CA VAL A 198 21.57 -9.95 14.05
C VAL A 198 21.37 -10.66 12.71
N PRO A 199 21.47 -12.00 12.63
CA PRO A 199 21.28 -12.73 11.37
C PRO A 199 19.89 -12.49 10.78
N PHE A 200 19.79 -12.49 9.46
CA PHE A 200 18.50 -12.48 8.76
C PHE A 200 17.88 -13.87 8.77
N ASP A 201 16.57 -13.91 8.99
CA ASP A 201 15.78 -15.11 8.86
C ASP A 201 15.07 -15.15 7.50
N ASP A 202 15.56 -16.00 6.60
CA ASP A 202 15.05 -16.16 5.23
C ASP A 202 13.85 -17.11 5.14
N THR A 203 13.24 -17.47 6.27
CA THR A 203 12.02 -18.29 6.25
C THR A 203 10.81 -17.50 5.74
N THR A 204 10.02 -18.14 4.89
CA THR A 204 8.81 -17.55 4.29
C THR A 204 7.57 -17.65 5.18
N GLU A 205 7.68 -18.29 6.36
CA GLU A 205 6.58 -18.43 7.32
C GLU A 205 6.32 -17.10 8.05
N ILE A 206 5.51 -16.26 7.40
CA ILE A 206 4.93 -15.09 8.06
C ILE A 206 3.67 -15.59 8.79
N GLU A 207 3.81 -15.96 10.07
CA GLU A 207 2.68 -16.01 11.00
C GLU A 207 1.81 -14.75 10.86
N GLU A 208 0.49 -14.84 11.09
CA GLU A 208 -0.48 -13.74 10.98
C GLU A 208 -0.07 -12.49 11.80
N LEU A 209 0.79 -11.64 11.22
CA LEU A 209 1.27 -10.40 11.79
C LEU A 209 0.95 -9.26 10.84
N SER A 210 0.41 -8.18 11.40
CA SER A 210 0.11 -6.96 10.67
C SER A 210 0.99 -5.83 11.19
N ALA A 211 1.55 -5.06 10.27
CA ALA A 211 2.33 -3.87 10.56
C ALA A 211 1.91 -2.72 9.62
N PRO A 212 2.12 -1.46 10.03
CA PRO A 212 1.69 -0.32 9.23
C PRO A 212 2.34 -0.28 7.86
N GLY A 213 1.51 -0.10 6.83
CA GLY A 213 1.96 0.05 5.46
C GLY A 213 2.13 -1.27 4.69
N MET A 214 1.56 -2.39 5.16
CA MET A 214 1.51 -3.65 4.40
C MET A 214 0.41 -3.70 3.33
N LEU A 215 -0.40 -2.65 3.21
CA LEU A 215 -1.50 -2.58 2.24
C LEU A 215 -1.01 -2.41 0.81
N LYS A 216 -1.80 -2.94 -0.14
CA LYS A 216 -1.49 -2.87 -1.59
C LYS A 216 -1.61 -1.45 -2.16
N SER A 217 -2.48 -0.62 -1.59
CA SER A 217 -2.62 0.80 -1.93
C SER A 217 -2.28 1.66 -0.73
N HIS A 218 -1.41 2.64 -0.94
CA HIS A 218 -1.06 3.69 0.02
C HIS A 218 -0.23 4.78 -0.67
N TYR A 219 0.03 5.90 0.00
CA TYR A 219 0.83 7.03 -0.49
C TYR A 219 0.30 7.70 -1.76
N SER A 220 -0.97 7.47 -2.12
CA SER A 220 -1.50 7.85 -3.42
C SER A 220 -1.75 9.37 -3.52
N PRO A 221 -1.21 10.05 -4.55
CA PRO A 221 -1.61 11.41 -4.89
C PRO A 221 -3.08 11.49 -5.36
N ARG A 222 -3.64 12.70 -5.47
CA ARG A 222 -4.97 12.95 -6.06
C ARG A 222 -4.92 12.81 -7.57
N LYS A 223 -3.73 13.07 -8.13
CA LYS A 223 -3.41 12.93 -9.54
C LYS A 223 -2.91 11.53 -9.83
N MET A 224 -3.09 11.08 -11.07
CA MET A 224 -2.59 9.78 -11.51
C MET A 224 -1.08 9.74 -11.36
N LEU A 225 -0.56 8.69 -10.72
CA LEU A 225 0.87 8.41 -10.65
C LEU A 225 1.19 7.13 -11.40
N LEU A 226 2.19 7.17 -12.28
CA LEU A 226 2.74 6.03 -12.99
C LEU A 226 4.25 5.96 -12.79
N ILE A 227 4.80 4.75 -12.86
CA ILE A 227 6.24 4.53 -12.77
C ILE A 227 6.83 4.36 -14.17
N SER A 228 8.05 4.84 -14.40
CA SER A 228 8.70 4.85 -15.72
C SER A 228 9.03 3.48 -16.29
N ASP A 229 8.88 2.40 -15.52
CA ASP A 229 8.99 1.02 -15.98
C ASP A 229 7.73 0.50 -16.69
N SER A 230 6.66 1.29 -16.70
CA SER A 230 5.45 1.02 -17.47
C SER A 230 5.53 1.67 -18.85
N ASP A 231 4.73 1.20 -19.82
CA ASP A 231 4.69 1.82 -21.14
C ASP A 231 4.17 3.27 -21.06
N LEU A 232 5.04 4.23 -21.37
CA LEU A 232 4.76 5.66 -21.36
C LEU A 232 4.43 6.22 -22.76
N SER A 233 4.35 5.39 -23.80
CA SER A 233 4.18 5.84 -25.19
C SER A 233 2.93 6.69 -25.44
N GLN A 234 1.85 6.41 -24.69
CA GLN A 234 0.56 7.11 -24.80
C GLN A 234 0.43 8.31 -23.84
N ILE A 235 1.47 8.63 -23.06
CA ILE A 235 1.42 9.69 -22.07
C ILE A 235 1.76 11.04 -22.71
N ASN A 236 0.87 12.01 -22.54
CA ASN A 236 1.16 13.39 -22.92
C ASN A 236 2.11 14.05 -21.90
N LYS A 237 3.42 14.00 -22.18
CA LYS A 237 4.45 14.55 -21.30
C LYS A 237 4.30 16.05 -21.02
N SER A 238 3.76 16.83 -21.95
CA SER A 238 3.60 18.29 -21.78
C SER A 238 2.58 18.68 -20.72
N LYS A 239 1.85 17.71 -20.16
CA LYS A 239 0.95 17.87 -19.00
C LYS A 239 1.35 17.01 -17.80
N ALA A 240 2.52 16.38 -17.86
CA ALA A 240 3.02 15.49 -16.83
C ALA A 240 4.16 16.13 -16.04
N GLY A 241 4.17 15.87 -14.73
CA GLY A 241 5.29 16.15 -13.85
C GLY A 241 6.20 14.92 -13.76
N LEU A 242 7.52 15.09 -13.88
CA LEU A 242 8.49 14.01 -13.73
C LEU A 242 9.24 14.14 -12.39
N ILE A 243 9.19 13.10 -11.56
CA ILE A 243 10.15 12.88 -10.47
C ILE A 243 11.36 12.19 -11.10
N SER A 244 12.42 12.97 -11.34
CA SER A 244 13.64 12.56 -12.07
C SER A 244 14.75 12.14 -11.11
N PHE A 245 15.33 10.95 -11.33
CA PHE A 245 16.43 10.41 -10.55
C PHE A 245 17.73 10.18 -11.32
N SER A 246 17.72 9.75 -12.58
CA SER A 246 18.97 9.61 -13.37
C SER A 246 19.30 10.83 -14.24
N GLY A 247 18.28 11.60 -14.63
CA GLY A 247 18.40 12.80 -15.46
C GLY A 247 18.19 12.49 -16.94
N VAL A 248 18.02 11.20 -17.27
CA VAL A 248 17.89 10.72 -18.65
C VAL A 248 16.49 10.99 -19.22
N LEU A 249 15.45 10.96 -18.38
CA LEU A 249 14.05 10.99 -18.82
C LEU A 249 13.45 12.40 -18.96
N GLU A 250 14.21 13.47 -18.72
CA GLU A 250 13.68 14.83 -18.48
C GLU A 250 13.03 15.50 -19.70
N GLY A 251 13.33 15.03 -20.90
CA GLY A 251 12.84 15.62 -22.15
C GLY A 251 11.31 15.58 -22.31
N GLY A 252 10.72 16.76 -22.56
CA GLY A 252 9.33 16.94 -22.99
C GLY A 252 8.29 17.00 -21.87
N PHE A 253 8.71 16.91 -20.60
CA PHE A 253 7.82 17.03 -19.46
C PHE A 253 7.44 18.49 -19.17
N SER A 254 6.21 18.72 -18.69
CA SER A 254 5.76 20.06 -18.30
C SER A 254 6.62 20.64 -17.18
N LYS A 255 7.00 19.78 -16.23
CA LYS A 255 7.81 20.14 -15.08
C LYS A 255 8.59 18.92 -14.62
N VAL A 256 9.84 19.14 -14.23
CA VAL A 256 10.75 18.11 -13.74
C VAL A 256 11.22 18.51 -12.36
N ILE A 257 11.13 17.59 -11.40
CA ILE A 257 11.74 17.72 -10.08
C ILE A 257 12.86 16.69 -9.99
N ARG A 258 14.09 17.18 -9.95
CA ARG A 258 15.30 16.39 -9.79
C ARG A 258 15.47 16.02 -8.31
N VAL A 259 15.18 14.76 -7.95
CA VAL A 259 15.17 14.35 -6.53
C VAL A 259 16.55 14.00 -5.98
N SER A 260 17.55 13.80 -6.84
CA SER A 260 18.96 13.70 -6.44
C SER A 260 19.85 14.33 -7.50
N GLN A 261 20.84 15.11 -7.07
CA GLN A 261 21.85 15.67 -7.97
C GLN A 261 23.00 14.68 -8.24
N THR A 262 23.21 13.74 -7.33
CA THR A 262 24.33 12.77 -7.32
C THR A 262 23.89 11.35 -7.65
N ASN A 263 22.59 11.14 -7.91
CA ASN A 263 21.96 9.82 -8.05
C ASN A 263 22.11 8.97 -6.76
N ASP A 264 22.03 9.60 -5.59
CA ASP A 264 21.93 8.91 -4.30
C ASP A 264 20.47 8.54 -4.02
N LEU A 265 20.21 7.25 -3.74
CA LEU A 265 18.89 6.75 -3.38
C LEU A 265 18.38 7.38 -2.07
N LYS A 266 19.26 7.79 -1.16
CA LYS A 266 18.88 8.52 0.05
C LYS A 266 18.19 9.84 -0.32
N ASP A 267 18.76 10.61 -1.24
CA ASP A 267 18.16 11.86 -1.71
C ASP A 267 16.79 11.61 -2.35
N TYR A 268 16.65 10.53 -3.14
CA TYR A 268 15.36 10.15 -3.71
C TYR A 268 14.34 9.95 -2.58
N ALA A 269 14.65 9.10 -1.60
CA ALA A 269 13.77 8.83 -0.47
C ALA A 269 13.35 10.11 0.27
N VAL A 270 14.30 11.02 0.51
CA VAL A 270 14.06 12.29 1.19
C VAL A 270 13.11 13.19 0.43
N ASN A 271 13.27 13.28 -0.90
CA ASN A 271 12.59 14.27 -1.73
C ASN A 271 11.34 13.74 -2.44
N MET A 272 11.09 12.43 -2.44
CA MET A 272 10.00 11.77 -3.18
C MET A 272 8.62 12.33 -2.81
N PHE A 273 8.25 12.31 -1.53
CA PHE A 273 6.91 12.77 -1.11
C PHE A 273 6.73 14.27 -1.28
N GLU A 274 7.78 15.07 -1.11
CA GLU A 274 7.72 16.51 -1.39
C GLU A 274 7.49 16.78 -2.89
N ALA A 275 8.16 16.04 -3.78
CA ALA A 275 7.92 16.12 -5.21
C ALA A 275 6.47 15.73 -5.56
N MET A 276 5.93 14.68 -4.94
CA MET A 276 4.53 14.29 -5.10
C MET A 276 3.56 15.38 -4.63
N HIS A 277 3.77 15.98 -3.46
CA HIS A 277 2.95 17.10 -2.97
C HIS A 277 3.01 18.30 -3.91
N SER A 278 4.22 18.65 -4.35
CA SER A 278 4.45 19.77 -5.28
C SER A 278 3.70 19.58 -6.60
N PHE A 279 3.73 18.37 -7.17
CA PHE A 279 2.97 18.08 -8.38
C PHE A 279 1.46 17.96 -8.13
N GLU A 280 1.02 17.49 -6.98
CA GLU A 280 -0.40 17.45 -6.62
C GLU A 280 -1.02 18.86 -6.61
N ASP A 281 -0.27 19.87 -6.14
CA ASP A 281 -0.72 21.26 -6.06
C ASP A 281 -0.60 22.06 -7.35
N ASP A 282 0.18 21.57 -8.31
CA ASP A 282 0.44 22.29 -9.56
C ASP A 282 -0.68 22.09 -10.59
N SER A 283 -1.55 23.08 -10.79
CA SER A 283 -2.71 22.96 -11.69
C SER A 283 -2.35 22.65 -13.16
N GLN A 284 -1.10 22.84 -13.59
CA GLN A 284 -0.65 22.51 -14.94
C GLN A 284 -0.35 21.01 -15.11
N ILE A 285 -0.15 20.31 -14.00
CA ILE A 285 0.15 18.87 -13.99
C ILE A 285 -1.14 18.08 -13.87
N GLU A 286 -1.42 17.21 -14.85
CA GLU A 286 -2.54 16.27 -14.85
C GLU A 286 -2.14 14.87 -14.35
N LEU A 287 -0.86 14.49 -14.51
CA LEU A 287 -0.33 13.21 -14.05
C LEU A 287 1.14 13.30 -13.61
N ILE A 288 1.56 12.38 -12.76
CA ILE A 288 2.90 12.29 -12.19
C ILE A 288 3.57 11.04 -12.76
N ILE A 289 4.78 11.19 -13.29
CA ILE A 289 5.66 10.08 -13.65
C ILE A 289 6.79 10.04 -12.63
N ALA A 290 6.99 8.90 -11.98
CA ALA A 290 8.14 8.66 -11.12
C ALA A 290 9.16 7.78 -11.84
N GLU A 291 10.41 8.24 -11.89
CA GLU A 291 11.49 7.44 -12.43
C GLU A 291 11.76 6.24 -11.53
N ALA A 292 11.75 5.03 -12.11
CA ALA A 292 12.07 3.79 -11.43
C ALA A 292 13.54 3.75 -11.01
N VAL A 293 13.82 3.08 -9.90
CA VAL A 293 15.18 2.84 -9.40
C VAL A 293 15.46 1.34 -9.30
N PRO A 294 16.74 0.93 -9.29
CA PRO A 294 17.13 -0.45 -8.99
C PRO A 294 16.50 -0.99 -7.69
N LEU A 295 16.22 -2.30 -7.65
CA LEU A 295 15.54 -2.98 -6.53
C LEU A 295 16.54 -3.56 -5.51
N ASP A 296 17.50 -2.75 -5.08
CA ASP A 296 18.51 -3.09 -4.08
C ASP A 296 18.61 -2.00 -2.99
N GLY A 297 18.95 -2.42 -1.77
CA GLY A 297 19.03 -1.53 -0.60
C GLY A 297 17.78 -0.65 -0.43
N ILE A 298 17.99 0.67 -0.42
CA ILE A 298 16.93 1.69 -0.27
C ILE A 298 15.97 1.70 -1.47
N GLY A 299 16.43 1.28 -2.65
CA GLY A 299 15.62 1.22 -3.86
C GLY A 299 14.40 0.31 -3.72
N ILE A 300 14.51 -0.76 -2.92
CA ILE A 300 13.38 -1.63 -2.54
C ILE A 300 12.31 -0.83 -1.81
N ALA A 301 12.72 0.01 -0.84
CA ALA A 301 11.80 0.87 -0.11
C ALA A 301 11.14 1.87 -1.06
N ILE A 302 11.91 2.65 -1.83
CA ILE A 302 11.37 3.65 -2.78
C ILE A 302 10.34 3.02 -3.71
N MET A 303 10.68 1.91 -4.36
CA MET A 303 9.81 1.24 -5.32
C MET A 303 8.55 0.66 -4.65
N ASP A 304 8.62 0.17 -3.41
CA ASP A 304 7.44 -0.26 -2.65
C ASP A 304 6.42 0.90 -2.48
N ARG A 305 6.90 2.10 -2.15
CA ARG A 305 6.05 3.29 -1.98
C ARG A 305 5.44 3.74 -3.30
N LEU A 306 6.26 3.80 -4.36
CA LEU A 306 5.79 4.17 -5.69
C LEU A 306 4.74 3.18 -6.21
N ARG A 307 4.95 1.88 -6.01
CA ARG A 307 4.00 0.83 -6.45
C ARG A 307 2.68 0.91 -5.71
N LYS A 308 2.72 1.18 -4.40
CA LYS A 308 1.52 1.42 -3.60
C LYS A 308 0.78 2.68 -4.06
N ALA A 309 1.51 3.74 -4.39
CA ALA A 309 0.92 4.99 -4.91
C ALA A 309 0.28 4.80 -6.30
N GLU A 310 0.87 3.96 -7.14
CA GLU A 310 0.40 3.60 -8.50
C GLU A 310 -0.79 2.62 -8.48
N TYR A 311 -0.95 1.82 -7.42
CA TYR A 311 -1.85 0.64 -7.38
C TYR A 311 -3.29 0.94 -7.80
N ASP A 312 -3.91 1.96 -7.21
CA ASP A 312 -5.31 2.29 -7.51
C ASP A 312 -5.50 2.77 -8.95
N TRP A 313 -4.50 3.40 -9.55
CA TRP A 313 -4.52 3.86 -10.93
C TRP A 313 -4.40 2.69 -11.92
N LYS A 314 -3.55 1.71 -11.62
CA LYS A 314 -3.48 0.45 -12.39
C LYS A 314 -4.76 -0.36 -12.27
N LYS A 315 -5.37 -0.41 -11.08
CA LYS A 315 -6.68 -1.06 -10.86
C LYS A 315 -7.79 -0.35 -11.65
N ALA A 316 -7.79 0.99 -11.69
CA ALA A 316 -8.76 1.78 -12.45
C ALA A 316 -8.61 1.63 -13.98
N LYS A 317 -7.40 1.33 -14.47
CA LYS A 317 -7.13 1.00 -15.89
C LYS A 317 -7.56 -0.41 -16.29
N LYS A 318 -7.58 -1.38 -15.36
CA LYS A 318 -8.13 -2.72 -15.65
C LYS A 318 -9.65 -2.60 -15.85
N PRO A 319 -10.21 -3.09 -16.97
CA PRO A 319 -11.64 -3.10 -17.20
C PRO A 319 -12.37 -3.71 -16.01
N ARG A 320 -13.44 -3.07 -15.50
CA ARG A 320 -14.15 -3.48 -14.27
C ARG A 320 -14.45 -4.98 -14.22
N ILE A 321 -14.77 -5.56 -15.39
CA ILE A 321 -15.07 -6.98 -15.55
C ILE A 321 -13.96 -7.92 -15.05
N PHE A 322 -12.69 -7.51 -15.05
CA PHE A 322 -11.57 -8.36 -14.57
C PHE A 322 -11.67 -8.66 -13.07
N ASN A 323 -12.15 -7.69 -12.30
CA ASN A 323 -12.24 -7.76 -10.84
C ASN A 323 -13.66 -8.11 -10.34
N MET A 324 -14.62 -8.31 -11.25
CA MET A 324 -15.96 -8.72 -10.87
C MET A 324 -15.94 -10.20 -10.46
N PRO A 325 -16.58 -10.58 -9.34
CA PRO A 325 -16.76 -11.99 -9.01
C PRO A 325 -17.50 -12.71 -10.14
N PHE A 326 -16.98 -13.85 -10.59
CA PHE A 326 -17.63 -14.66 -11.63
C PHE A 326 -19.05 -15.06 -11.22
N ALA A 327 -19.26 -15.31 -9.92
CA ALA A 327 -20.55 -15.61 -9.31
C ALA A 327 -21.62 -14.52 -9.52
N GLU A 328 -21.24 -13.26 -9.73
CA GLU A 328 -22.19 -12.18 -10.01
C GLU A 328 -22.62 -12.16 -11.49
N VAL A 329 -21.79 -12.67 -12.40
CA VAL A 329 -22.05 -12.67 -13.85
C VAL A 329 -22.66 -13.99 -14.32
N TYR A 330 -22.33 -15.11 -13.67
CA TYR A 330 -22.85 -16.44 -14.02
C TYR A 330 -24.39 -16.51 -14.10
N PRO A 331 -25.17 -15.96 -13.14
CA PRO A 331 -26.63 -15.91 -13.25
C PRO A 331 -27.12 -15.14 -14.48
N LEU A 332 -26.38 -14.12 -14.93
CA LEU A 332 -26.73 -13.33 -16.11
C LEU A 332 -26.55 -14.14 -17.40
N TYR A 333 -25.56 -15.03 -17.46
CA TYR A 333 -25.40 -15.95 -18.59
C TYR A 333 -26.55 -16.96 -18.67
N ILE A 334 -26.95 -17.54 -17.52
CA ILE A 334 -28.10 -18.44 -17.45
C ILE A 334 -29.36 -17.71 -17.91
N GLN A 335 -29.66 -16.55 -17.33
CA GLN A 335 -30.83 -15.75 -17.70
C GLN A 335 -30.83 -15.38 -19.20
N LYS A 336 -29.67 -15.10 -19.79
CA LYS A 336 -29.54 -14.81 -21.22
C LYS A 336 -29.89 -16.03 -22.08
N ALA A 337 -29.48 -17.22 -21.67
CA ALA A 337 -29.78 -18.48 -22.33
C ALA A 337 -31.26 -18.87 -22.16
N GLU A 338 -31.79 -18.82 -20.94
CA GLU A 338 -33.18 -19.16 -20.60
C GLU A 338 -34.21 -18.30 -21.31
N LYS A 339 -33.94 -16.99 -21.48
CA LYS A 339 -34.78 -16.08 -22.29
C LYS A 339 -34.96 -16.53 -23.73
N LYS A 340 -34.15 -17.48 -24.20
CA LYS A 340 -34.16 -18.03 -25.56
C LYS A 340 -34.47 -19.52 -25.59
N GLY A 341 -35.03 -20.06 -24.50
CA GLY A 341 -35.43 -21.46 -24.38
C GLY A 341 -34.27 -22.44 -24.24
N ARG A 342 -33.10 -21.94 -23.79
CA ARG A 342 -31.91 -22.75 -23.50
C ARG A 342 -31.78 -22.99 -22.01
N THR A 343 -30.97 -23.96 -21.64
CA THR A 343 -30.87 -24.49 -20.27
C THR A 343 -29.59 -24.05 -19.57
N LYS A 344 -29.59 -24.13 -18.24
CA LYS A 344 -28.38 -23.94 -17.41
C LYS A 344 -27.31 -24.96 -17.77
N GLU A 345 -27.70 -26.21 -18.01
CA GLU A 345 -26.79 -27.30 -18.36
C GLU A 345 -26.04 -27.01 -19.67
N GLU A 346 -26.69 -26.38 -20.64
CA GLU A 346 -26.03 -25.93 -21.88
C GLU A 346 -25.00 -24.80 -21.63
N VAL A 347 -25.25 -23.91 -20.66
CA VAL A 347 -24.29 -22.88 -20.25
C VAL A 347 -23.08 -23.50 -19.55
N ASP A 348 -23.33 -24.46 -18.65
CA ASP A 348 -22.28 -25.18 -17.92
C ASP A 348 -21.39 -25.97 -18.89
N GLN A 349 -21.98 -26.65 -19.89
CA GLN A 349 -21.24 -27.33 -20.95
C GLN A 349 -20.30 -26.40 -21.73
N ILE A 350 -20.72 -25.17 -22.01
CA ILE A 350 -19.86 -24.16 -22.66
C ILE A 350 -18.68 -23.80 -21.77
N ILE A 351 -18.92 -23.56 -20.49
CA ILE A 351 -17.88 -23.22 -19.51
C ILE A 351 -16.88 -24.37 -19.41
N PHE A 352 -17.36 -25.60 -19.21
CA PHE A 352 -16.52 -26.80 -19.10
C PHE A 352 -15.70 -27.04 -20.35
N TRP A 353 -16.32 -26.90 -21.52
CA TRP A 353 -15.61 -27.03 -22.78
C TRP A 353 -14.51 -25.96 -22.92
N LEU A 354 -14.76 -24.71 -22.53
CA LEU A 354 -13.81 -23.61 -22.69
C LEU A 354 -12.65 -23.66 -21.69
N THR A 355 -12.91 -24.00 -20.42
CA THR A 355 -11.95 -23.87 -19.32
C THR A 355 -11.44 -25.19 -18.75
N GLY A 356 -12.10 -26.31 -19.05
CA GLY A 356 -11.80 -27.62 -18.47
C GLY A 356 -12.30 -27.78 -17.03
N TYR A 357 -13.18 -26.89 -16.55
CA TYR A 357 -13.88 -27.09 -15.28
C TYR A 357 -14.87 -28.26 -15.36
N ASN A 358 -15.23 -28.78 -14.19
CA ASN A 358 -16.35 -29.69 -13.98
C ASN A 358 -17.30 -29.06 -12.94
N ASP A 359 -18.42 -29.73 -12.66
CA ASP A 359 -19.45 -29.23 -11.75
C ASP A 359 -18.88 -28.86 -10.36
N GLU A 360 -18.08 -29.75 -9.76
CA GLU A 360 -17.48 -29.53 -8.43
C GLU A 360 -16.60 -28.28 -8.39
N LYS A 361 -15.68 -28.12 -9.36
CA LYS A 361 -14.78 -26.96 -9.41
C LYS A 361 -15.53 -25.67 -9.72
N LEU A 362 -16.55 -25.72 -10.57
CA LEU A 362 -17.37 -24.56 -10.85
C LEU A 362 -18.11 -24.10 -9.60
N GLN A 363 -18.65 -25.02 -8.80
CA GLN A 363 -19.31 -24.67 -7.55
C GLN A 363 -18.36 -24.00 -6.54
N ILE A 364 -17.14 -24.52 -6.37
CA ILE A 364 -16.11 -23.91 -5.50
C ILE A 364 -15.78 -22.46 -5.93
N ILE A 365 -15.74 -22.20 -7.24
CA ILE A 365 -15.48 -20.86 -7.78
C ILE A 365 -16.65 -19.92 -7.45
N LEU A 366 -17.89 -20.40 -7.59
CA LEU A 366 -19.09 -19.62 -7.27
C LEU A 366 -19.14 -19.27 -5.78
N ASP A 367 -18.78 -20.21 -4.90
CA ASP A 367 -18.81 -20.02 -3.45
C ASP A 367 -17.66 -19.11 -2.96
N SER A 368 -16.47 -19.22 -3.56
CA SER A 368 -15.28 -18.44 -3.18
C SER A 368 -15.28 -16.98 -3.65
N LYS A 369 -16.33 -16.55 -4.38
CA LYS A 369 -16.41 -15.22 -5.03
C LYS A 369 -15.14 -14.90 -5.86
N SER A 370 -14.59 -15.90 -6.53
CA SER A 370 -13.40 -15.73 -7.37
C SER A 370 -13.69 -14.73 -8.50
N ASP A 371 -12.79 -13.76 -8.70
CA ASP A 371 -12.88 -12.79 -9.80
C ASP A 371 -12.54 -13.44 -11.17
N PHE A 372 -12.82 -12.74 -12.27
CA PHE A 372 -12.55 -13.25 -13.62
C PHE A 372 -11.07 -13.54 -13.89
N GLU A 373 -10.16 -12.78 -13.29
CA GLU A 373 -8.72 -13.00 -13.41
C GLU A 373 -8.34 -14.37 -12.81
N LYS A 374 -8.78 -14.66 -11.59
CA LYS A 374 -8.59 -15.97 -10.94
C LYS A 374 -9.33 -17.09 -11.65
N PHE A 375 -10.56 -16.85 -12.10
CA PHE A 375 -11.36 -17.83 -12.84
C PHE A 375 -10.64 -18.34 -14.09
N PHE A 376 -10.06 -17.45 -14.91
CA PHE A 376 -9.35 -17.89 -16.12
C PHE A 376 -7.90 -18.33 -15.86
N CYS A 377 -7.27 -17.86 -14.78
CA CYS A 377 -5.94 -18.31 -14.39
C CYS A 377 -5.96 -19.74 -13.84
N ASN A 378 -6.98 -20.07 -13.04
CA ASN A 378 -7.16 -21.39 -12.41
C ASN A 378 -7.88 -22.40 -13.31
N ALA A 379 -8.13 -22.06 -14.58
CA ALA A 379 -8.78 -22.95 -15.54
C ALA A 379 -7.88 -24.19 -15.78
N PRO A 380 -8.34 -25.42 -15.48
CA PRO A 380 -7.51 -26.62 -15.55
C PRO A 380 -6.92 -26.85 -16.95
N GLN A 381 -7.71 -26.57 -17.99
CA GLN A 381 -7.27 -26.69 -19.36
C GLN A 381 -8.10 -25.78 -20.26
N PHE A 382 -7.50 -24.68 -20.70
CA PHE A 382 -8.15 -23.81 -21.68
C PHE A 382 -8.19 -24.49 -23.06
N ASN A 383 -9.36 -24.48 -23.71
CA ASN A 383 -9.57 -25.25 -24.94
C ASN A 383 -8.68 -24.76 -26.09
N SER A 384 -7.96 -25.68 -26.73
CA SER A 384 -7.10 -25.36 -27.87
C SER A 384 -7.88 -24.84 -29.08
N ASN A 385 -9.15 -25.20 -29.24
CA ASN A 385 -10.02 -24.71 -30.31
C ASN A 385 -10.63 -23.32 -30.04
N ALA A 386 -10.34 -22.68 -28.90
CA ALA A 386 -10.90 -21.36 -28.58
C ALA A 386 -10.51 -20.27 -29.62
N HIS A 387 -9.36 -20.40 -30.27
CA HIS A 387 -8.93 -19.50 -31.36
C HIS A 387 -9.87 -19.50 -32.58
N LYS A 388 -10.75 -20.51 -32.71
CA LYS A 388 -11.77 -20.59 -33.77
C LYS A 388 -13.03 -19.77 -33.45
N ILE A 389 -13.06 -19.09 -32.30
CA ILE A 389 -14.17 -18.22 -31.90
C ILE A 389 -13.90 -16.82 -32.45
N THR A 390 -14.61 -16.43 -33.51
CA THR A 390 -14.39 -15.17 -34.21
C THR A 390 -15.65 -14.31 -34.28
N GLY A 391 -15.48 -13.05 -34.67
CA GLY A 391 -16.54 -12.08 -34.91
C GLY A 391 -16.78 -11.14 -33.74
N VAL A 392 -17.90 -10.42 -33.78
CA VAL A 392 -18.16 -9.30 -32.84
C VAL A 392 -18.99 -9.74 -31.64
N ILE A 393 -18.63 -9.28 -30.43
CA ILE A 393 -19.40 -9.38 -29.19
C ILE A 393 -19.10 -8.17 -28.29
N CYS A 394 -20.15 -7.57 -27.71
CA CYS A 394 -20.04 -6.39 -26.84
C CYS A 394 -19.20 -5.24 -27.42
N GLY A 395 -19.27 -5.01 -28.74
CA GLY A 395 -18.53 -3.96 -29.44
C GLY A 395 -17.08 -4.30 -29.83
N TYR A 396 -16.59 -5.48 -29.46
CA TYR A 396 -15.23 -5.94 -29.79
C TYR A 396 -15.25 -7.05 -30.82
N ARG A 397 -14.29 -7.05 -31.74
CA ARG A 397 -14.00 -8.21 -32.59
C ARG A 397 -12.99 -9.10 -31.85
N VAL A 398 -13.39 -10.33 -31.52
CA VAL A 398 -12.69 -11.13 -30.50
C VAL A 398 -11.24 -11.46 -30.90
N GLU A 399 -11.01 -11.73 -32.19
CA GLU A 399 -9.69 -12.02 -32.76
C GLU A 399 -8.73 -10.82 -32.78
N GLU A 400 -9.22 -9.59 -32.59
CA GLU A 400 -8.40 -8.36 -32.59
C GLU A 400 -8.03 -7.90 -31.16
N ILE A 401 -8.55 -8.57 -30.12
CA ILE A 401 -8.30 -8.21 -28.72
C ILE A 401 -6.87 -8.58 -28.33
N GLN A 402 -6.07 -7.58 -27.97
CA GLN A 402 -4.67 -7.75 -27.54
C GLN A 402 -4.53 -8.25 -26.10
N ASP A 403 -5.44 -7.84 -25.20
CA ASP A 403 -5.40 -8.28 -23.81
C ASP A 403 -5.91 -9.73 -23.68
N ALA A 404 -5.02 -10.62 -23.25
CA ALA A 404 -5.30 -12.06 -23.21
C ALA A 404 -6.47 -12.42 -22.27
N LEU A 405 -6.64 -11.72 -21.14
CA LEU A 405 -7.73 -11.99 -20.21
C LEU A 405 -9.06 -11.47 -20.77
N MET A 406 -9.07 -10.26 -21.35
CA MET A 406 -10.23 -9.73 -22.05
C MET A 406 -10.66 -10.65 -23.19
N GLN A 407 -9.71 -11.17 -23.96
CA GLN A 407 -10.03 -12.09 -25.06
C GLN A 407 -10.69 -13.37 -24.54
N LYS A 408 -10.19 -13.96 -23.46
CA LYS A 408 -10.80 -15.13 -22.80
C LYS A 408 -12.22 -14.85 -22.30
N ILE A 409 -12.45 -13.70 -21.67
CA ILE A 409 -13.78 -13.26 -21.24
C ILE A 409 -14.71 -13.13 -22.46
N ARG A 410 -14.24 -12.51 -23.55
CA ARG A 410 -15.04 -12.34 -24.77
C ARG A 410 -15.29 -13.64 -25.52
N TYR A 411 -14.41 -14.64 -25.44
CA TYR A 411 -14.70 -15.98 -25.92
C TYR A 411 -15.91 -16.58 -25.21
N LEU A 412 -15.95 -16.50 -23.87
CA LEU A 412 -17.10 -17.00 -23.10
C LEU A 412 -18.37 -16.22 -23.46
N ASP A 413 -18.34 -14.89 -23.46
CA ASP A 413 -19.48 -14.05 -23.85
C ASP A 413 -20.02 -14.42 -25.24
N LYS A 414 -19.11 -14.69 -26.19
CA LYS A 414 -19.45 -15.03 -27.56
C LYS A 414 -20.15 -16.38 -27.65
N LEU A 415 -19.66 -17.40 -26.95
CA LEU A 415 -20.28 -18.74 -26.95
C LEU A 415 -21.68 -18.69 -26.32
N ILE A 416 -21.86 -17.96 -25.21
CA ILE A 416 -23.17 -17.75 -24.60
C ILE A 416 -24.11 -16.97 -25.54
N ASP A 417 -23.59 -15.97 -26.26
CA ASP A 417 -24.36 -15.24 -27.28
C ASP A 417 -24.79 -16.13 -28.45
N GLU A 418 -23.92 -17.03 -28.90
CA GLU A 418 -24.23 -18.02 -29.93
C GLU A 418 -25.31 -19.01 -29.48
N LEU A 419 -25.24 -19.46 -28.22
CA LEU A 419 -26.28 -20.29 -27.60
C LEU A 419 -27.62 -19.57 -27.57
N ALA A 420 -27.64 -18.32 -27.10
CA ALA A 420 -28.85 -17.49 -27.05
C ALA A 420 -29.41 -17.16 -28.45
N LYS A 421 -28.58 -17.17 -29.50
CA LYS A 421 -29.01 -17.02 -30.90
C LYS A 421 -29.54 -18.32 -31.51
N GLY A 422 -29.62 -19.40 -30.74
CA GLY A 422 -30.18 -20.67 -31.18
C GLY A 422 -29.22 -21.54 -31.97
N LYS A 423 -27.90 -21.27 -31.97
CA LYS A 423 -26.93 -22.18 -32.61
C LYS A 423 -26.96 -23.56 -31.92
N ALA A 424 -26.75 -24.61 -32.70
CA ALA A 424 -26.62 -25.97 -32.18
C ALA A 424 -25.32 -26.14 -31.38
N MET A 425 -25.35 -26.94 -30.32
CA MET A 425 -24.24 -27.09 -29.38
C MET A 425 -22.95 -27.58 -30.06
N ASP A 426 -23.02 -28.54 -30.99
CA ASP A 426 -21.83 -29.01 -31.71
C ASP A 426 -21.13 -27.89 -32.49
N LYS A 427 -21.91 -26.98 -33.08
CA LYS A 427 -21.35 -25.78 -33.75
C LYS A 427 -20.72 -24.82 -32.75
N ILE A 428 -21.34 -24.63 -31.58
CA ILE A 428 -20.83 -23.75 -30.51
C ILE A 428 -19.49 -24.29 -30.00
N LEU A 429 -19.41 -25.58 -29.70
CA LEU A 429 -18.24 -26.26 -29.18
C LEU A 429 -17.17 -26.57 -30.25
N ARG A 430 -17.36 -26.07 -31.48
CA ARG A 430 -16.44 -26.24 -32.62
C ARG A 430 -16.05 -27.72 -32.83
N LYS A 431 -17.03 -28.62 -32.64
CA LYS A 431 -16.90 -30.08 -32.81
C LYS A 431 -17.21 -30.50 -34.24
#